data_AF-A0A8H4XTR5-F1
#
_entry.id   AF-A0A8H4XTR5-F1
#
_cell.length_a   1.000
_cell.length_b   1.000
_cell.length_c   1.000
_cell.angle_alpha   90.00
_cell.angle_beta   90.00
_cell.angle_gamma   90.00
#
_symmetry.space_group_name_H-M   'P 1'
#
loop_
_entity.id
_entity.type
_entity.pdbx_description
1 polymer ?
#
loop_
_entity_poly.entity_id
_entity_poly.type
_entity_poly.pdbx_seq_one_letter_code
_entity_poly.pdbx_strand_id
1 'polypeptide(L)'
;LFYDDLRDIVLPLSTLLDVENEECEVPSDPRFQIHQSMESFVTRVAHPFVDTFRTSCLNRSRVRRALCHSILEWDNLQIEAEELDTHLQTLTGEVPLTLENGQSTYAYPLGSWVYHEKLKQMQLIFQMGFELSIYAPEELGGMYWYLSHLCSSHQLHIERIQAFVQADGRRSKRFRGNEAAFERTLTTLGRHSLWLIATETLSLGLQALYVFLERHGVLPHAASQFAYSSARLRYELRMKPFLPISLPELVSYDQYEKNATLEGQADSDLLKRASGAIADARKAWEAVLAQGAFVATAQHKQNSGEQMVVVDTEYDCEKVITSQG
;
A
#
# COMPACT_ATOMS: atom_id res chain seq x y z
N LEU A 1 11.97 17.01 -3.20
CA LEU A 1 11.01 15.99 -3.70
C LEU A 1 11.14 14.69 -2.92
N PHE A 2 12.21 13.89 -3.10
CA PHE A 2 12.35 12.61 -2.38
C PHE A 2 12.32 12.76 -0.85
N TYR A 3 13.14 13.64 -0.27
CA TYR A 3 13.12 13.88 1.18
C TYR A 3 11.78 14.47 1.69
N ASP A 4 11.05 15.19 0.84
CA ASP A 4 9.74 15.72 1.22
C ASP A 4 8.71 14.59 1.31
N ASP A 5 8.80 13.61 0.41
CA ASP A 5 7.96 12.41 0.41
C ASP A 5 8.28 11.52 1.63
N LEU A 6 9.56 11.36 1.98
CA LEU A 6 9.94 10.70 3.24
C LEU A 6 9.35 11.42 4.45
N ARG A 7 9.40 12.75 4.51
CA ARG A 7 8.79 13.52 5.62
C ARG A 7 7.28 13.35 5.68
N ASP A 8 6.61 13.38 4.53
CA ASP A 8 5.16 13.32 4.43
C ASP A 8 4.58 11.93 4.75
N ILE A 9 5.38 10.85 4.66
CA ILE A 9 4.90 9.47 4.89
C ILE A 9 5.49 8.84 6.17
N VAL A 10 6.81 8.92 6.39
CA VAL A 10 7.50 8.10 7.42
C VAL A 10 8.37 8.89 8.40
N LEU A 11 8.83 10.11 8.05
CA LEU A 11 9.87 10.84 8.80
C LEU A 11 9.50 12.33 9.07
N PRO A 12 8.37 12.67 9.72
CA PRO A 12 7.89 14.05 9.85
C PRO A 12 8.92 15.03 10.41
N LEU A 13 9.70 14.65 11.43
CA LEU A 13 10.74 15.47 12.07
C LEU A 13 11.97 14.64 12.48
N SER A 14 12.27 13.61 11.71
CA SER A 14 13.32 12.65 12.08
C SER A 14 14.72 13.27 12.06
N THR A 15 15.55 12.85 13.02
CA THR A 15 16.97 13.19 13.08
C THR A 15 17.75 12.70 11.87
N LEU A 16 17.24 11.71 11.14
CA LEU A 16 17.85 11.20 9.92
C LEU A 16 17.95 12.27 8.82
N LEU A 17 17.09 13.28 8.87
CA LEU A 17 16.99 14.35 7.85
C LEU A 17 17.54 15.70 8.35
N ASP A 18 18.28 15.70 9.46
CA ASP A 18 18.87 16.93 10.01
C ASP A 18 20.06 17.40 9.18
N VAL A 19 20.09 18.70 8.88
CA VAL A 19 21.19 19.36 8.15
C VAL A 19 22.51 19.28 8.94
N GLU A 20 22.44 19.29 10.29
CA GLU A 20 23.62 19.16 11.15
C GLU A 20 24.40 17.85 10.94
N ASN A 21 23.77 16.82 10.37
CA ASN A 21 24.45 15.57 10.05
C ASN A 21 25.44 15.73 8.89
N GLU A 22 25.12 16.59 7.92
CA GLU A 22 25.96 16.89 6.75
C GLU A 22 27.18 17.73 7.17
N GLU A 23 27.01 18.64 8.13
CA GLU A 23 28.07 19.52 8.60
C GLU A 23 29.13 18.81 9.46
N CYS A 24 28.84 17.61 9.96
CA CYS A 24 29.75 16.86 10.81
C CYS A 24 30.75 16.07 9.97
N GLU A 25 32.05 16.42 9.99
CA GLU A 25 33.08 15.73 9.19
C GLU A 25 33.79 14.58 9.93
N VAL A 26 33.43 14.30 11.20
CA VAL A 26 34.16 13.35 12.05
C VAL A 26 33.67 11.91 11.80
N PRO A 27 34.50 10.99 11.28
CA PRO A 27 34.03 9.67 10.87
C PRO A 27 33.44 8.78 11.97
N SER A 28 33.89 8.98 13.21
CA SER A 28 33.40 8.23 14.36
C SER A 28 32.10 8.78 14.95
N ASP A 29 31.69 10.01 14.59
CA ASP A 29 30.46 10.61 15.09
C ASP A 29 29.24 9.95 14.43
N PRO A 30 28.21 9.54 15.19
CA PRO A 30 26.99 8.96 14.63
C PRO A 30 26.32 9.84 13.58
N ARG A 31 26.42 11.17 13.69
CA ARG A 31 25.80 12.12 12.75
C ARG A 31 26.40 12.01 11.35
N PHE A 32 27.73 11.93 11.25
CA PHE A 32 28.42 11.70 9.98
C PHE A 32 28.04 10.35 9.36
N GLN A 33 27.96 9.29 10.19
CA GLN A 33 27.57 7.95 9.73
C GLN A 33 26.11 7.91 9.25
N ILE A 34 25.21 8.63 9.93
CA ILE A 34 23.82 8.82 9.48
C ILE A 34 23.79 9.52 8.12
N HIS A 35 24.53 10.63 7.97
CA HIS A 35 24.60 11.35 6.69
C HIS A 35 25.10 10.45 5.55
N GLN A 36 26.21 9.72 5.74
CA GLN A 36 26.72 8.78 4.73
C GLN A 36 25.72 7.67 4.39
N SER A 37 25.04 7.14 5.40
CA SER A 37 24.01 6.11 5.22
C SER A 37 22.86 6.64 4.37
N MET A 38 22.36 7.84 4.67
CA MET A 38 21.29 8.50 3.93
C MET A 38 21.71 8.85 2.50
N GLU A 39 22.93 9.36 2.28
CA GLU A 39 23.46 9.66 0.94
C GLU A 39 23.60 8.39 0.08
N SER A 40 24.06 7.29 0.68
CA SER A 40 24.12 5.97 0.02
C SER A 40 22.73 5.52 -0.41
N PHE A 41 21.74 5.65 0.47
CA PHE A 41 20.35 5.31 0.16
C PHE A 41 19.77 6.20 -0.95
N VAL A 42 19.98 7.52 -0.88
CA VAL A 42 19.52 8.46 -1.92
C VAL A 42 20.12 8.11 -3.27
N THR A 43 21.42 7.81 -3.32
CA THR A 43 22.09 7.38 -4.54
C THR A 43 21.45 6.11 -5.11
N ARG A 44 21.13 5.15 -4.23
CA ARG A 44 20.53 3.87 -4.60
C ARG A 44 19.08 3.98 -5.08
N VAL A 45 18.27 4.84 -4.47
CA VAL A 45 16.84 5.02 -4.80
C VAL A 45 16.61 6.01 -5.93
N ALA A 46 17.56 6.90 -6.23
CA ALA A 46 17.41 7.96 -7.22
C ALA A 46 16.93 7.44 -8.59
N HIS A 47 17.52 6.33 -9.06
CA HIS A 47 17.14 5.75 -10.35
C HIS A 47 15.71 5.16 -10.33
N PRO A 48 15.36 4.20 -9.43
CA PRO A 48 13.98 3.70 -9.29
C PRO A 48 12.94 4.82 -9.11
N PHE A 49 13.25 5.82 -8.29
CA PHE A 49 12.34 6.93 -7.98
C PHE A 49 12.04 7.78 -9.22
N VAL A 50 13.06 8.18 -9.98
CA VAL A 50 12.86 8.94 -11.22
C VAL A 50 12.15 8.10 -12.29
N ASP A 51 12.46 6.80 -12.35
CA ASP A 51 11.83 5.88 -13.29
C ASP A 51 10.34 5.68 -13.04
N THR A 52 9.84 5.84 -11.81
CA THR A 52 8.40 5.90 -11.51
C THR A 52 7.73 7.02 -12.32
N PHE A 53 8.29 8.23 -12.32
CA PHE A 53 7.75 9.37 -13.07
C PHE A 53 7.87 9.17 -14.59
N ARG A 54 9.01 8.66 -15.07
CA ARG A 54 9.19 8.35 -16.49
C ARG A 54 8.18 7.31 -16.97
N THR A 55 7.94 6.30 -16.14
CA THR A 55 6.96 5.24 -16.41
C THR A 55 5.55 5.81 -16.52
N SER A 56 5.15 6.73 -15.64
CA SER A 56 3.84 7.41 -15.72
C SER A 56 3.61 8.18 -17.03
N CYS A 57 4.65 8.58 -17.73
CA CYS A 57 4.56 9.28 -19.02
C CYS A 57 4.44 8.35 -20.23
N LEU A 58 4.48 7.03 -20.04
CA LEU A 58 4.35 6.06 -21.12
C LEU A 58 2.86 5.82 -21.45
N ASN A 59 2.58 5.24 -22.62
CA ASN A 59 1.25 4.70 -22.90
C ASN A 59 0.92 3.54 -21.95
N ARG A 60 -0.36 3.34 -21.64
CA ARG A 60 -0.85 2.40 -20.60
C ARG A 60 -0.28 0.99 -20.73
N SER A 61 -0.21 0.43 -21.94
CA SER A 61 0.39 -0.90 -22.17
C SER A 61 1.89 -0.96 -21.84
N ARG A 62 2.63 0.11 -22.12
CA ARG A 62 4.04 0.23 -21.71
C ARG A 62 4.19 0.49 -20.22
N VAL A 63 3.30 1.27 -19.58
CA VAL A 63 3.27 1.44 -18.12
C VAL A 63 3.21 0.07 -17.44
N ARG A 64 2.23 -0.76 -17.80
CA ARG A 64 2.09 -2.11 -17.20
C ARG A 64 3.32 -2.98 -17.39
N ARG A 65 3.88 -2.99 -18.60
CA ARG A 65 5.10 -3.77 -18.87
C ARG A 65 6.28 -3.28 -18.03
N ALA A 66 6.49 -1.96 -17.95
CA ALA A 66 7.56 -1.37 -17.17
C ALA A 66 7.41 -1.71 -15.68
N LEU A 67 6.20 -1.55 -15.11
CA LEU A 67 5.95 -1.88 -13.70
C LEU A 67 6.20 -3.37 -13.38
N CYS A 68 5.79 -4.28 -14.27
CA CYS A 68 6.07 -5.71 -14.08
C CYS A 68 7.57 -6.04 -14.08
N HIS A 69 8.43 -5.19 -14.65
CA HIS A 69 9.88 -5.35 -14.58
C HIS A 69 10.49 -4.62 -13.37
N SER A 70 10.06 -3.38 -13.10
CA SER A 70 10.62 -2.57 -12.00
C SER A 70 10.29 -3.15 -10.63
N ILE A 71 9.18 -3.88 -10.48
CA ILE A 71 8.74 -4.36 -9.15
C ILE A 71 9.79 -5.23 -8.44
N LEU A 72 10.59 -5.99 -9.19
CA LEU A 72 11.70 -6.77 -8.63
C LEU A 72 12.84 -5.89 -8.11
N GLU A 73 13.13 -4.79 -8.80
CA GLU A 73 14.12 -3.81 -8.34
C GLU A 73 13.66 -3.13 -7.05
N TRP A 74 12.36 -2.84 -6.93
CA TRP A 74 11.76 -2.31 -5.70
C TRP A 74 11.75 -3.33 -4.55
N ASP A 75 11.59 -4.63 -4.83
CA ASP A 75 11.71 -5.69 -3.81
C ASP A 75 13.14 -5.78 -3.26
N ASN A 76 14.15 -5.77 -4.12
CA ASN A 76 15.56 -5.75 -3.70
C ASN A 76 15.90 -4.46 -2.93
N LEU A 77 15.41 -3.31 -3.40
CA LEU A 77 15.59 -2.03 -2.71
C LEU A 77 14.99 -2.06 -1.30
N GLN A 78 13.87 -2.77 -1.09
CA GLN A 78 13.27 -2.89 0.23
C GLN A 78 14.20 -3.63 1.19
N ILE A 79 14.78 -4.75 0.76
CA ILE A 79 15.72 -5.53 1.57
C ILE A 79 16.93 -4.66 1.96
N GLU A 80 17.52 -3.97 0.99
CA GLU A 80 18.65 -3.05 1.22
C GLU A 80 18.27 -1.91 2.18
N ALA A 81 17.05 -1.37 2.08
CA ALA A 81 16.56 -0.31 2.95
C ALA A 81 16.32 -0.81 4.39
N GLU A 82 15.81 -2.02 4.57
CA GLU A 82 15.60 -2.64 5.89
C GLU A 82 16.93 -2.98 6.59
N GLU A 83 17.93 -3.42 5.83
CA GLU A 83 19.30 -3.60 6.32
C GLU A 83 19.90 -2.27 6.78
N LEU A 84 19.73 -1.20 5.99
CA LEU A 84 20.20 0.13 6.34
C LEU A 84 19.46 0.70 7.55
N ASP A 85 18.15 0.52 7.64
CA ASP A 85 17.34 0.89 8.81
C ASP A 85 17.87 0.22 10.08
N THR A 86 18.27 -1.06 10.00
CA THR A 86 18.88 -1.77 11.15
C THR A 86 20.17 -1.10 11.61
N HIS A 87 21.00 -0.62 10.68
CA HIS A 87 22.18 0.15 11.03
C HIS A 87 21.80 1.51 11.64
N LEU A 88 20.88 2.25 11.01
CA LEU A 88 20.43 3.57 11.47
C LEU A 88 19.80 3.52 12.87
N GLN A 89 19.06 2.46 13.20
CA GLN A 89 18.50 2.22 14.54
C GLN A 89 19.59 2.26 15.62
N THR A 90 20.77 1.67 15.35
CA THR A 90 21.89 1.68 16.31
C THR A 90 22.49 3.06 16.49
N LEU A 91 22.55 3.87 15.43
CA LEU A 91 23.12 5.22 15.46
C LEU A 91 22.18 6.24 16.13
N THR A 92 20.87 6.08 15.94
CA THR A 92 19.85 6.96 16.52
C THR A 92 19.45 6.55 17.94
N GLY A 93 19.76 5.33 18.36
CA GLY A 93 19.32 4.78 19.64
C GLY A 93 17.80 4.60 19.69
N GLU A 94 17.20 4.18 18.56
CA GLU A 94 15.75 4.03 18.43
C GLU A 94 15.19 3.10 19.50
N VAL A 95 14.11 3.52 20.15
CA VAL A 95 13.41 2.72 21.16
C VAL A 95 12.25 1.98 20.48
N PRO A 96 12.24 0.63 20.48
CA PRO A 96 11.21 -0.13 19.80
C PRO A 96 9.82 0.13 20.42
N LEU A 97 8.79 -0.12 19.62
CA LEU A 97 7.41 -0.15 20.09
C LEU A 97 7.03 -1.55 20.52
N THR A 98 6.42 -1.65 21.70
CA THR A 98 5.80 -2.88 22.18
C THR A 98 4.38 -2.95 21.61
N LEU A 99 4.13 -3.97 20.80
CA LEU A 99 2.83 -4.32 20.26
C LEU A 99 1.95 -4.91 21.36
N GLU A 100 0.63 -4.99 21.12
CA GLU A 100 -0.34 -5.55 22.06
C GLU A 100 -0.06 -7.02 22.42
N ASN A 101 0.53 -7.76 21.49
CA ASN A 101 0.95 -9.16 21.69
C ASN A 101 2.26 -9.29 22.52
N GLY A 102 2.81 -8.19 23.03
CA GLY A 102 4.04 -8.14 23.81
C GLY A 102 5.34 -8.20 23.00
N GLN A 103 5.27 -8.35 21.68
CA GLN A 103 6.45 -8.31 20.82
C GLN A 103 6.91 -6.86 20.61
N SER A 104 8.23 -6.66 20.53
CA SER A 104 8.81 -5.35 20.26
C SER A 104 9.23 -5.27 18.79
N THR A 105 8.93 -4.15 18.12
CA THR A 105 9.27 -3.91 16.72
C THR A 105 9.76 -2.48 16.50
N TYR A 106 10.59 -2.28 15.49
CA TYR A 106 11.18 -0.99 15.11
C TYR A 106 10.43 -0.39 13.92
N ALA A 107 10.65 0.91 13.67
CA ALA A 107 9.91 1.65 12.65
C ALA A 107 10.27 1.21 11.23
N TYR A 108 11.55 0.90 10.97
CA TYR A 108 12.08 0.64 9.62
C TYR A 108 11.59 1.70 8.61
N PRO A 109 11.87 3.00 8.82
CA PRO A 109 11.24 4.06 8.04
C PRO A 109 11.60 4.01 6.55
N LEU A 110 12.84 3.68 6.18
CA LEU A 110 13.24 3.60 4.77
C LEU A 110 12.58 2.38 4.11
N GLY A 111 12.68 1.20 4.73
CA GLY A 111 12.01 -0.02 4.27
C GLY A 111 10.50 0.14 4.18
N SER A 112 9.88 0.83 5.16
CA SER A 112 8.45 1.10 5.17
C SER A 112 8.01 2.01 4.01
N TRP A 113 8.80 3.03 3.68
CA TRP A 113 8.53 3.88 2.52
C TRP A 113 8.69 3.11 1.20
N VAL A 114 9.76 2.33 1.05
CA VAL A 114 9.97 1.50 -0.15
C VAL A 114 8.83 0.49 -0.32
N TYR A 115 8.39 -0.14 0.76
CA TYR A 115 7.30 -1.10 0.73
C TYR A 115 5.95 -0.45 0.35
N HIS A 116 5.69 0.76 0.84
CA HIS A 116 4.53 1.57 0.43
C HIS A 116 4.52 1.82 -1.09
N GLU A 117 5.64 2.27 -1.67
CA GLU A 117 5.75 2.48 -3.11
C GLU A 117 5.65 1.18 -3.92
N LYS A 118 6.21 0.08 -3.41
CA LYS A 118 6.09 -1.25 -4.02
C LYS A 118 4.64 -1.72 -4.07
N LEU A 119 3.90 -1.61 -2.96
CA LEU A 119 2.48 -1.99 -2.89
C LEU A 119 1.62 -1.14 -3.84
N LYS A 120 1.88 0.17 -3.97
CA LYS A 120 1.22 1.03 -4.97
C LYS A 120 1.43 0.51 -6.39
N GLN A 121 2.65 0.13 -6.74
CA GLN A 121 2.97 -0.43 -8.05
C GLN A 121 2.28 -1.78 -8.28
N MET A 122 2.26 -2.67 -7.28
CA MET A 122 1.56 -3.95 -7.37
C MET A 122 0.06 -3.74 -7.65
N GLN A 123 -0.60 -2.88 -6.88
CA GLN A 123 -2.01 -2.55 -7.08
C GLN A 123 -2.27 -1.98 -8.49
N LEU A 124 -1.40 -1.07 -8.97
CA LEU A 124 -1.52 -0.49 -10.30
C LEU A 124 -1.34 -1.53 -11.43
N ILE A 125 -0.45 -2.52 -11.26
CA ILE A 125 -0.29 -3.63 -12.22
C ILE A 125 -1.60 -4.42 -12.35
N PHE A 126 -2.28 -4.69 -11.22
CA PHE A 126 -3.58 -5.36 -11.21
C PHE A 126 -4.67 -4.49 -11.85
N GLN A 127 -4.77 -3.23 -11.46
CA GLN A 127 -5.74 -2.28 -12.03
C GLN A 127 -5.61 -2.14 -13.55
N MET A 128 -4.37 -2.04 -14.06
CA MET A 128 -4.11 -2.03 -15.50
C MET A 128 -4.44 -3.34 -16.20
N GLY A 129 -4.46 -4.47 -15.48
CA GLY A 129 -4.91 -5.73 -16.04
C GLY A 129 -6.39 -5.70 -16.42
N PHE A 130 -7.22 -5.01 -15.64
CA PHE A 130 -8.62 -4.75 -16.00
C PHE A 130 -8.72 -3.75 -17.16
N GLU A 131 -8.04 -2.60 -17.07
CA GLU A 131 -8.12 -1.54 -18.09
C GLU A 131 -7.69 -2.02 -19.48
N LEU A 132 -6.65 -2.86 -19.54
CA LEU A 132 -6.08 -3.36 -20.79
C LEU A 132 -6.70 -4.70 -21.22
N SER A 133 -7.76 -5.15 -20.56
CA SER A 133 -8.43 -6.43 -20.84
C SER A 133 -7.46 -7.62 -20.88
N ILE A 134 -6.50 -7.66 -19.95
CA ILE A 134 -5.52 -8.76 -19.82
C ILE A 134 -6.19 -9.99 -19.22
N TYR A 135 -7.15 -9.77 -18.32
CA TYR A 135 -7.92 -10.80 -17.65
C TYR A 135 -9.10 -11.22 -18.52
N ALA A 136 -9.27 -12.53 -18.72
CA ALA A 136 -10.47 -13.07 -19.33
C ALA A 136 -11.69 -12.85 -18.40
N PRO A 137 -12.92 -12.83 -18.91
CA PRO A 137 -14.11 -12.54 -18.12
C PRO A 137 -14.29 -13.48 -16.91
N GLU A 138 -13.98 -14.77 -17.07
CA GLU A 138 -13.98 -15.76 -15.98
C GLU A 138 -12.87 -15.55 -14.93
N GLU A 139 -11.84 -14.76 -15.21
CA GLU A 139 -10.78 -14.44 -14.24
C GLU A 139 -11.14 -13.22 -13.38
N LEU A 140 -12.13 -12.42 -13.79
CA LEU A 140 -12.39 -11.10 -13.18
C LEU A 140 -12.73 -11.18 -11.71
N GLY A 141 -13.59 -12.12 -11.31
CA GLY A 141 -13.98 -12.28 -9.91
C GLY A 141 -12.77 -12.46 -9.00
N GLY A 142 -11.90 -13.41 -9.34
CA GLY A 142 -10.70 -13.66 -8.55
C GLY A 142 -9.61 -12.59 -8.67
N MET A 143 -9.46 -11.92 -9.81
CA MET A 143 -8.52 -10.79 -9.91
C MET A 143 -8.98 -9.60 -9.06
N TYR A 144 -10.29 -9.36 -8.92
CA TYR A 144 -10.81 -8.35 -8.00
C TYR A 144 -10.60 -8.75 -6.54
N TRP A 145 -10.79 -10.03 -6.21
CA TRP A 145 -10.42 -10.53 -4.88
C TRP A 145 -8.94 -10.25 -4.57
N TYR A 146 -8.04 -10.56 -5.50
CA TYR A 146 -6.61 -10.34 -5.30
C TYR A 146 -6.26 -8.85 -5.11
N LEU A 147 -6.90 -7.96 -5.89
CA LEU A 147 -6.75 -6.51 -5.69
C LEU A 147 -7.21 -6.10 -4.29
N SER A 148 -8.34 -6.62 -3.80
CA SER A 148 -8.81 -6.36 -2.43
C SER A 148 -7.82 -6.85 -1.37
N HIS A 149 -7.24 -8.04 -1.58
CA HIS A 149 -6.22 -8.60 -0.70
C HIS A 149 -4.98 -7.70 -0.62
N LEU A 150 -4.47 -7.20 -1.76
CA LEU A 150 -3.36 -6.26 -1.79
C LEU A 150 -3.69 -4.92 -1.12
N CYS A 151 -4.92 -4.43 -1.26
CA CYS A 151 -5.37 -3.22 -0.56
C CYS A 151 -5.39 -3.42 0.96
N SER A 152 -5.90 -4.56 1.43
CA SER A 152 -5.92 -4.91 2.86
C SER A 152 -4.51 -5.04 3.44
N SER A 153 -3.59 -5.75 2.77
CA SER A 153 -2.19 -5.81 3.20
C SER A 153 -1.53 -4.43 3.26
N HIS A 154 -1.89 -3.54 2.34
CA HIS A 154 -1.38 -2.17 2.33
C HIS A 154 -1.99 -1.32 3.45
N GLN A 155 -3.27 -1.49 3.80
CA GLN A 155 -3.88 -0.81 4.95
C GLN A 155 -3.15 -1.16 6.24
N LEU A 156 -2.90 -2.46 6.50
CA LEU A 156 -2.14 -2.90 7.68
C LEU A 156 -0.75 -2.25 7.76
N HIS A 157 -0.10 -2.06 6.61
CA HIS A 157 1.18 -1.37 6.54
C HIS A 157 1.05 0.13 6.86
N ILE A 158 0.03 0.81 6.32
CA ILE A 158 -0.25 2.22 6.63
C ILE A 158 -0.56 2.40 8.12
N GLU A 159 -1.39 1.54 8.71
CA GLU A 159 -1.72 1.54 10.14
C GLU A 159 -0.48 1.37 11.01
N ARG A 160 0.42 0.46 10.62
CA ARG A 160 1.71 0.31 11.28
C ARG A 160 2.52 1.61 11.23
N ILE A 161 2.64 2.26 10.07
CA ILE A 161 3.34 3.54 9.94
C ILE A 161 2.69 4.60 10.85
N GLN A 162 1.36 4.71 10.85
CA GLN A 162 0.63 5.64 11.71
C GLN A 162 0.92 5.41 13.20
N ALA A 163 0.94 4.16 13.66
CA ALA A 163 1.25 3.82 15.04
C ALA A 163 2.66 4.30 15.44
N PHE A 164 3.65 4.15 14.55
CA PHE A 164 5.01 4.67 14.76
C PHE A 164 5.07 6.19 14.79
N VAL A 165 4.42 6.87 13.83
CA VAL A 165 4.36 8.33 13.78
C VAL A 165 3.70 8.90 15.05
N GLN A 166 2.61 8.30 15.52
CA GLN A 166 1.93 8.72 16.75
C GLN A 166 2.77 8.45 18.00
N ALA A 167 3.48 7.33 18.06
CA ALA A 167 4.37 7.03 19.17
C ALA A 167 5.56 7.98 19.23
N ASP A 168 6.16 8.32 18.08
CA ASP A 168 7.21 9.33 17.99
C ASP A 168 6.70 10.70 18.42
N GLY A 169 5.52 11.13 17.94
CA GLY A 169 4.91 12.41 18.36
C GLY A 169 4.70 12.51 19.88
N ARG A 170 4.34 11.42 20.55
CA ARG A 170 4.20 11.39 22.03
C ARG A 170 5.53 11.46 22.77
N ARG A 171 6.60 10.92 22.19
CA ARG A 171 7.93 10.80 22.85
C ARG A 171 8.85 11.98 22.51
N SER A 172 8.72 12.52 21.32
CA SER A 172 9.67 13.46 20.74
C SER A 172 9.55 14.85 21.36
N LYS A 173 10.65 15.37 21.89
CA LYS A 173 10.72 16.78 22.32
C LYS A 173 10.55 17.74 21.14
N ARG A 174 10.87 17.30 19.92
CA ARG A 174 10.72 18.07 18.67
C ARG A 174 9.26 18.25 18.26
N PHE A 175 8.35 17.44 18.80
CA PHE A 175 6.90 17.58 18.59
C PHE A 175 6.38 18.95 19.09
N ARG A 176 6.87 19.41 20.24
CA ARG A 176 6.41 20.67 20.84
C ARG A 176 6.77 21.86 19.94
N GLY A 177 5.75 22.52 19.38
CA GLY A 177 5.89 23.64 18.46
C GLY A 177 5.99 23.26 16.98
N ASN A 178 5.99 21.96 16.64
CA ASN A 178 5.99 21.45 15.27
C ASN A 178 4.86 20.43 15.03
N GLU A 179 3.76 20.54 15.78
CA GLU A 179 2.63 19.61 15.73
C GLU A 179 2.06 19.50 14.31
N ALA A 180 2.12 20.59 13.54
CA ALA A 180 1.66 20.65 12.16
C ALA A 180 2.37 19.66 11.21
N ALA A 181 3.62 19.29 11.46
CA ALA A 181 4.35 18.33 10.63
C ALA A 181 3.80 16.91 10.82
N PHE A 182 3.57 16.50 12.06
CA PHE A 182 2.95 15.21 12.38
C PHE A 182 1.51 15.13 11.88
N GLU A 183 0.72 16.19 12.09
CA GLU A 183 -0.64 16.28 11.59
C GLU A 183 -0.69 16.16 10.06
N ARG A 184 0.28 16.75 9.35
CA ARG A 184 0.39 16.61 7.90
C ARG A 184 0.66 15.16 7.51
N THR A 185 1.63 14.50 8.14
CA THR A 185 1.92 13.08 7.87
C THR A 185 0.71 12.18 8.16
N LEU A 186 0.05 12.36 9.30
CA LEU A 186 -1.15 11.59 9.66
C LEU A 186 -2.31 11.86 8.69
N THR A 187 -2.48 13.10 8.24
CA THR A 187 -3.45 13.46 7.20
C THR A 187 -3.13 12.74 5.89
N THR A 188 -1.88 12.75 5.45
CA THR A 188 -1.44 12.06 4.22
C THR A 188 -1.68 10.55 4.31
N LEU A 189 -1.28 9.93 5.42
CA LEU A 189 -1.53 8.50 5.67
C LEU A 189 -3.04 8.18 5.72
N GLY A 190 -3.84 9.04 6.34
CA GLY A 190 -5.30 8.90 6.37
C GLY A 190 -5.94 8.97 4.97
N ARG A 191 -5.42 9.82 4.08
CA ARG A 191 -5.85 9.86 2.67
C ARG A 191 -5.51 8.58 1.93
N HIS A 192 -4.31 8.04 2.14
CA HIS A 192 -3.91 6.75 1.56
C HIS A 192 -4.80 5.62 2.07
N SER A 193 -5.05 5.55 3.38
CA SER A 193 -5.96 4.57 3.98
C SER A 193 -7.35 4.64 3.35
N LEU A 194 -7.94 5.84 3.25
CA LEU A 194 -9.26 6.02 2.66
C LEU A 194 -9.33 5.60 1.18
N TRP A 195 -8.28 5.90 0.39
CA TRP A 195 -8.17 5.44 -0.99
C TRP A 195 -8.11 3.92 -1.10
N LEU A 196 -7.36 3.28 -0.20
CA LEU A 196 -7.26 1.82 -0.14
C LEU A 196 -8.61 1.19 0.24
N ILE A 197 -9.30 1.72 1.25
CA ILE A 197 -10.64 1.26 1.66
C ILE A 197 -11.62 1.38 0.48
N ALA A 198 -11.62 2.52 -0.22
CA ALA A 198 -12.50 2.75 -1.36
C ALA A 198 -12.22 1.76 -2.52
N THR A 199 -10.96 1.44 -2.77
CA THR A 199 -10.54 0.49 -3.80
C THR A 199 -10.87 -0.95 -3.39
N GLU A 200 -10.60 -1.33 -2.15
CA GLU A 200 -10.85 -2.66 -1.60
C GLU A 200 -12.34 -2.99 -1.62
N THR A 201 -13.18 -2.13 -1.03
CA THR A 201 -14.63 -2.34 -0.95
C THR A 201 -15.26 -2.43 -2.34
N LEU A 202 -14.82 -1.60 -3.30
CA LEU A 202 -15.27 -1.71 -4.69
C LEU A 202 -14.86 -3.05 -5.30
N SER A 203 -13.62 -3.47 -5.06
CA SER A 203 -13.08 -4.74 -5.56
C SER A 203 -13.85 -5.93 -4.97
N LEU A 204 -14.17 -5.93 -3.68
CA LEU A 204 -15.00 -6.97 -3.06
C LEU A 204 -16.43 -7.01 -3.62
N GLY A 205 -17.01 -5.84 -3.91
CA GLY A 205 -18.31 -5.75 -4.57
C GLY A 205 -18.30 -6.34 -5.97
N LEU A 206 -17.26 -6.01 -6.75
CA LEU A 206 -17.07 -6.52 -8.11
C LEU A 206 -16.71 -8.01 -8.10
N GLN A 207 -15.92 -8.51 -7.15
CA GLN A 207 -15.69 -9.94 -6.96
C GLN A 207 -17.02 -10.68 -6.86
N ALA A 208 -17.87 -10.29 -5.89
CA ALA A 208 -19.13 -10.97 -5.64
C ALA A 208 -20.06 -10.93 -6.88
N LEU A 209 -20.10 -9.80 -7.58
CA LEU A 209 -20.86 -9.65 -8.82
C LEU A 209 -20.34 -10.59 -9.93
N TYR A 210 -19.04 -10.59 -10.20
CA TYR A 210 -18.47 -11.41 -11.27
C TYR A 210 -18.56 -12.91 -10.97
N VAL A 211 -18.41 -13.32 -9.71
CA VAL A 211 -18.65 -14.70 -9.28
C VAL A 211 -20.10 -15.11 -9.53
N PHE A 212 -21.07 -14.26 -9.19
CA PHE A 212 -22.48 -14.52 -9.48
C PHE A 212 -22.75 -14.65 -10.98
N LEU A 213 -22.20 -13.75 -11.80
CA LEU A 213 -22.36 -13.80 -13.26
C LEU A 213 -21.73 -15.05 -13.88
N GLU A 214 -20.58 -15.48 -13.37
CA GLU A 214 -19.91 -16.72 -13.79
C GLU A 214 -20.76 -17.95 -13.45
N ARG A 215 -21.28 -18.03 -12.21
CA ARG A 215 -22.14 -19.15 -11.76
C ARG A 215 -23.38 -19.34 -12.63
N HIS A 216 -23.95 -18.25 -13.14
CA HIS A 216 -25.11 -18.30 -14.03
C HIS A 216 -24.76 -18.43 -15.51
N GLY A 217 -23.48 -18.60 -15.87
CA GLY A 217 -23.03 -18.78 -17.25
C GLY A 217 -23.28 -17.55 -18.13
N VAL A 218 -23.36 -16.36 -17.53
CA VAL A 218 -23.60 -15.10 -18.26
C VAL A 218 -22.30 -14.60 -18.90
N LEU A 219 -21.16 -14.88 -18.27
CA LEU A 219 -19.85 -14.49 -18.78
C LEU A 219 -19.40 -15.42 -19.91
N PRO A 220 -18.79 -14.89 -20.99
CA PRO A 220 -18.20 -15.74 -22.01
C PRO A 220 -17.01 -16.49 -21.39
N HIS A 221 -16.88 -17.78 -21.71
CA HIS A 221 -15.84 -18.63 -21.18
C HIS A 221 -14.86 -18.99 -22.29
N ALA A 222 -13.58 -18.68 -22.09
CA ALA A 222 -12.53 -19.08 -23.02
C ALA A 222 -12.07 -20.52 -22.78
N ALA A 223 -12.32 -21.08 -21.58
CA ALA A 223 -12.02 -22.47 -21.32
C ALA A 223 -13.03 -23.40 -22.04
N SER A 224 -12.51 -24.47 -22.62
CA SER A 224 -13.32 -25.57 -23.16
C SER A 224 -12.65 -26.88 -22.76
N GLN A 225 -13.37 -28.00 -22.84
CA GLN A 225 -12.81 -29.32 -22.56
C GLN A 225 -11.60 -29.67 -23.45
N PHE A 226 -11.45 -28.98 -24.58
CA PHE A 226 -10.34 -29.14 -25.52
C PHE A 226 -9.30 -28.01 -25.43
N ALA A 227 -9.46 -27.05 -24.51
CA ALA A 227 -8.52 -25.96 -24.33
C ALA A 227 -7.26 -26.47 -23.62
N TYR A 228 -6.08 -26.09 -24.11
CA TYR A 228 -4.79 -26.33 -23.46
C TYR A 228 -4.54 -25.45 -22.22
N SER A 229 -5.61 -24.89 -21.62
CA SER A 229 -5.54 -23.91 -20.53
C SER A 229 -6.45 -24.33 -19.38
N SER A 230 -5.90 -24.34 -18.16
CA SER A 230 -6.64 -24.51 -16.90
C SER A 230 -6.72 -23.21 -16.13
N ALA A 231 -7.66 -23.10 -15.19
CA ALA A 231 -7.76 -21.94 -14.28
C ALA A 231 -6.46 -21.73 -13.50
N ARG A 232 -5.84 -22.82 -13.03
CA ARG A 232 -4.52 -22.82 -12.39
C ARG A 232 -3.41 -22.26 -13.27
N LEU A 233 -3.30 -22.73 -14.52
CA LEU A 233 -2.26 -22.24 -15.44
C LEU A 233 -2.45 -20.75 -15.77
N ARG A 234 -3.71 -20.30 -15.90
CA ARG A 234 -4.02 -18.88 -16.10
C ARG A 234 -3.60 -18.06 -14.89
N TYR A 235 -3.96 -18.49 -13.69
CA TYR A 235 -3.54 -17.85 -12.44
C TYR A 235 -2.01 -17.75 -12.34
N GLU A 236 -1.29 -18.86 -12.52
CA GLU A 236 0.17 -18.89 -12.47
C GLU A 236 0.79 -17.93 -13.51
N LEU A 237 0.21 -17.84 -14.71
CA LEU A 237 0.64 -16.88 -15.72
C LEU A 237 0.38 -15.42 -15.30
N ARG A 238 -0.76 -15.12 -14.66
CA ARG A 238 -1.08 -13.77 -14.16
C ARG A 238 -0.15 -13.37 -13.02
N MET A 239 0.18 -14.32 -12.15
CA MET A 239 1.00 -14.11 -10.97
C MET A 239 2.51 -14.15 -11.25
N LYS A 240 2.91 -14.61 -12.43
CA LYS A 240 4.33 -14.72 -12.84
C LYS A 240 5.20 -13.50 -12.50
N PRO A 241 4.77 -12.24 -12.71
CA PRO A 241 5.59 -11.07 -12.36
C PRO A 241 5.90 -10.95 -10.86
N PHE A 242 5.09 -11.55 -10.00
CA PHE A 242 5.18 -11.45 -8.54
C PHE A 242 5.82 -12.67 -7.88
N LEU A 243 6.08 -13.77 -8.63
CA LEU A 243 6.78 -14.95 -8.12
C LEU A 243 8.09 -14.66 -7.37
N PRO A 244 8.96 -13.73 -7.81
CA PRO A 244 10.21 -13.46 -7.10
C PRO A 244 10.05 -12.49 -5.91
N ILE A 245 8.86 -11.94 -5.68
CA ILE A 245 8.61 -10.96 -4.61
C ILE A 245 8.42 -11.69 -3.30
N SER A 246 9.14 -11.27 -2.26
CA SER A 246 9.08 -11.92 -0.96
C SER A 246 7.89 -11.46 -0.11
N LEU A 247 7.55 -10.16 -0.18
CA LEU A 247 6.50 -9.55 0.63
C LEU A 247 5.64 -8.57 -0.20
N PRO A 248 4.31 -8.63 -0.18
CA PRO A 248 3.51 -9.68 0.43
C PRO A 248 3.73 -11.02 -0.28
N GLU A 249 3.63 -12.11 0.48
CA GLU A 249 3.80 -13.46 -0.07
C GLU A 249 2.73 -13.73 -1.13
N LEU A 250 3.14 -14.34 -2.24
CA LEU A 250 2.21 -14.74 -3.27
C LEU A 250 1.25 -15.82 -2.73
N VAL A 251 -0.03 -15.50 -2.71
CA VAL A 251 -1.09 -16.45 -2.36
C VAL A 251 -1.01 -17.70 -3.25
N SER A 252 -1.11 -18.90 -2.68
CA SER A 252 -1.13 -20.13 -3.47
C SER A 252 -2.41 -20.24 -4.30
N TYR A 253 -2.39 -21.00 -5.40
CA TYR A 253 -3.60 -21.19 -6.21
C TYR A 253 -4.77 -21.75 -5.38
N ASP A 254 -4.51 -22.70 -4.48
CA ASP A 254 -5.56 -23.36 -3.71
C ASP A 254 -6.21 -22.40 -2.69
N GLN A 255 -5.41 -21.51 -2.08
CA GLN A 255 -5.93 -20.44 -1.21
C GLN A 255 -6.69 -19.37 -2.00
N TYR A 256 -6.15 -19.00 -3.17
CA TYR A 256 -6.79 -18.08 -4.08
C TYR A 256 -8.16 -18.62 -4.51
N GLU A 257 -8.25 -19.86 -4.97
CA GLU A 257 -9.49 -20.48 -5.45
C GLU A 257 -10.56 -20.47 -4.34
N LYS A 258 -10.21 -20.96 -3.15
CA LYS A 258 -11.11 -21.00 -1.98
C LYS A 258 -11.70 -19.62 -1.63
N ASN A 259 -10.88 -18.56 -1.68
CA ASN A 259 -11.30 -17.22 -1.27
C ASN A 259 -11.96 -16.43 -2.42
N ALA A 260 -11.54 -16.67 -3.66
CA ALA A 260 -12.02 -15.96 -4.84
C ALA A 260 -13.41 -16.43 -5.28
N THR A 261 -13.69 -17.74 -5.24
CA THR A 261 -14.92 -18.34 -5.80
C THR A 261 -16.15 -18.19 -4.90
N LEU A 262 -15.94 -17.83 -3.63
CA LEU A 262 -16.99 -17.70 -2.60
C LEU A 262 -17.87 -18.97 -2.51
N GLU A 263 -17.25 -20.12 -2.75
CA GLU A 263 -17.91 -21.42 -2.75
C GLU A 263 -18.73 -21.65 -1.47
N GLY A 264 -19.92 -22.22 -1.63
CA GLY A 264 -20.85 -22.48 -0.53
C GLY A 264 -21.76 -21.30 -0.14
N GLN A 265 -21.52 -20.08 -0.63
CA GLN A 265 -22.45 -18.96 -0.40
C GLN A 265 -23.63 -19.00 -1.38
N ALA A 266 -24.84 -18.69 -0.89
CA ALA A 266 -26.04 -18.61 -1.73
C ALA A 266 -26.03 -17.35 -2.61
N ASP A 267 -26.67 -17.43 -3.78
CA ASP A 267 -26.74 -16.31 -4.74
C ASP A 267 -27.37 -15.05 -4.15
N SER A 268 -28.37 -15.19 -3.29
CA SER A 268 -28.99 -14.05 -2.59
C SER A 268 -27.99 -13.34 -1.66
N ASP A 269 -27.07 -14.08 -1.06
CA ASP A 269 -26.07 -13.52 -0.15
C ASP A 269 -24.92 -12.88 -0.93
N LEU A 270 -24.53 -13.46 -2.08
CA LEU A 270 -23.59 -12.83 -3.01
C LEU A 270 -24.09 -11.47 -3.50
N LEU A 271 -25.36 -11.37 -3.91
CA LEU A 271 -25.94 -10.11 -4.39
C LEU A 271 -26.07 -9.07 -3.28
N LYS A 272 -26.41 -9.49 -2.06
CA LYS A 272 -26.40 -8.60 -0.87
C LYS A 272 -24.99 -8.11 -0.56
N ARG A 273 -23.99 -8.99 -0.59
CA ARG A 273 -22.58 -8.65 -0.40
C ARG A 273 -22.10 -7.66 -1.45
N ALA A 274 -22.40 -7.91 -2.73
CA ALA A 274 -22.07 -7.02 -3.83
C ALA A 274 -22.70 -5.63 -3.63
N SER A 275 -24.00 -5.58 -3.32
CA SER A 275 -24.74 -4.33 -3.13
C SER A 275 -24.21 -3.53 -1.93
N GLY A 276 -23.96 -4.19 -0.79
CA GLY A 276 -23.41 -3.57 0.41
C GLY A 276 -22.01 -3.01 0.17
N ALA A 277 -21.11 -3.82 -0.38
CA ALA A 277 -19.74 -3.43 -0.66
C ALA A 277 -19.66 -2.27 -1.68
N ILE A 278 -20.51 -2.26 -2.71
CA ILE A 278 -20.59 -1.13 -3.66
C ILE A 278 -21.14 0.14 -2.99
N ALA A 279 -22.12 0.01 -2.08
CA ALA A 279 -22.64 1.15 -1.34
C ALA A 279 -21.59 1.76 -0.41
N ASP A 280 -20.79 0.93 0.27
CA ASP A 280 -19.71 1.38 1.14
C ASP A 280 -18.53 1.95 0.33
N ALA A 281 -18.19 1.33 -0.80
CA ALA A 281 -17.23 1.88 -1.75
C ALA A 281 -17.62 3.27 -2.23
N ARG A 282 -18.90 3.47 -2.55
CA ARG A 282 -19.41 4.78 -2.94
C ARG A 282 -19.18 5.82 -1.84
N LYS A 283 -19.53 5.52 -0.58
CA LYS A 283 -19.31 6.44 0.55
C LYS A 283 -17.81 6.76 0.71
N ALA A 284 -16.96 5.74 0.60
CA ALA A 284 -15.52 5.91 0.71
C ALA A 284 -14.96 6.79 -0.42
N TRP A 285 -15.38 6.58 -1.68
CA TRP A 285 -14.99 7.42 -2.81
C TRP A 285 -15.53 8.87 -2.68
N GLU A 286 -16.75 9.05 -2.21
CA GLU A 286 -17.29 10.39 -1.90
C GLU A 286 -16.42 11.10 -0.85
N ALA A 287 -15.96 10.39 0.19
CA ALA A 287 -15.05 10.94 1.19
C ALA A 287 -13.65 11.24 0.63
N VAL A 288 -13.09 10.38 -0.25
CA VAL A 288 -11.83 10.66 -0.95
C VAL A 288 -11.93 11.97 -1.74
N LEU A 289 -13.01 12.12 -2.52
CA LEU A 289 -13.23 13.28 -3.37
C LEU A 289 -13.46 14.55 -2.55
N ALA A 290 -14.15 14.45 -1.41
CA ALA A 290 -14.40 15.57 -0.51
C ALA A 290 -13.12 16.19 0.07
N GLN A 291 -12.05 15.41 0.20
CA GLN A 291 -10.75 15.90 0.69
C GLN A 291 -9.92 16.62 -0.40
N GLY A 292 -10.44 16.75 -1.63
CA GLY A 292 -9.77 17.43 -2.74
C GLY A 292 -8.56 16.68 -3.31
N ALA A 293 -7.93 17.21 -4.36
CA ALA A 293 -6.80 16.56 -5.04
C ALA A 293 -5.46 16.70 -4.30
N PHE A 294 -5.31 17.74 -3.47
CA PHE A 294 -4.04 18.09 -2.82
C PHE A 294 -4.23 18.18 -1.31
N VAL A 295 -3.18 17.81 -0.56
CA VAL A 295 -3.13 18.10 0.88
C VAL A 295 -2.99 19.60 1.06
N ALA A 296 -4.00 20.23 1.67
CA ALA A 296 -3.94 21.65 1.97
C ALA A 296 -2.78 21.96 2.91
N THR A 297 -1.81 22.75 2.45
CA THR A 297 -0.74 23.27 3.32
C THR A 297 -1.34 24.26 4.32
N ALA A 298 -0.68 24.48 5.47
CA ALA A 298 -1.17 25.37 6.52
C ALA A 298 -1.54 26.79 6.02
N GLN A 299 -0.91 27.26 4.94
CA GLN A 299 -1.22 28.53 4.28
C GLN A 299 -2.60 28.53 3.58
N HIS A 300 -3.08 27.37 3.11
CA HIS A 300 -4.41 27.24 2.48
C HIS A 300 -5.54 27.22 3.52
N LYS A 301 -5.30 26.65 4.72
CA LYS A 301 -6.30 26.55 5.80
C LYS A 301 -6.66 27.91 6.41
N GLN A 302 -5.74 28.87 6.43
CA GLN A 302 -6.04 30.25 6.90
C GLN A 302 -6.98 31.02 5.96
N ASN A 303 -7.04 30.65 4.68
CA ASN A 303 -7.90 31.30 3.69
C ASN A 303 -9.28 30.62 3.52
N SER A 304 -9.44 29.35 3.90
CA SER A 304 -10.69 28.60 3.66
C SER A 304 -11.58 28.40 4.88
N GLY A 305 -11.11 28.63 6.12
CA GLY A 305 -11.97 28.58 7.31
C GLY A 305 -12.57 27.20 7.65
N GLU A 306 -12.13 26.12 7.00
CA GLU A 306 -12.66 24.77 7.21
C GLU A 306 -11.89 24.05 8.34
N GLN A 307 -12.61 23.70 9.42
CA GLN A 307 -12.12 22.82 10.47
C GLN A 307 -12.10 21.36 9.99
N MET A 308 -11.03 20.66 10.33
CA MET A 308 -10.80 19.26 9.98
C MET A 308 -11.80 18.37 10.73
N VAL A 309 -12.65 17.65 10.00
CA VAL A 309 -13.42 16.54 10.57
C VAL A 309 -12.45 15.38 10.74
N VAL A 310 -12.03 15.11 11.97
CA VAL A 310 -11.41 13.84 12.32
C VAL A 310 -12.48 12.77 12.11
N VAL A 311 -12.35 12.00 11.03
CA VAL A 311 -13.18 10.82 10.85
C VAL A 311 -12.54 9.76 11.73
N ASP A 312 -13.12 9.52 12.91
CA ASP A 312 -12.85 8.32 13.70
C ASP A 312 -13.32 7.12 12.85
N THR A 313 -12.42 6.59 12.03
CA THR A 313 -12.60 5.31 11.39
C THR A 313 -12.13 4.22 12.35
N GLU A 314 -12.92 3.94 13.39
CA GLU A 314 -12.96 2.60 13.96
C GLU A 314 -13.58 1.67 12.89
N TYR A 315 -12.78 1.28 11.90
CA TYR A 315 -13.10 0.12 11.07
C TYR A 315 -12.67 -1.11 11.86
N ASP A 316 -13.67 -1.78 12.42
CA ASP A 316 -13.58 -3.02 13.16
C ASP A 316 -13.15 -4.16 12.20
N CYS A 317 -11.86 -4.21 11.86
CA CYS A 317 -11.25 -5.22 10.97
C CYS A 317 -11.41 -6.67 11.49
N GLU A 318 -11.85 -6.87 12.73
CA GLU A 318 -12.01 -8.18 13.36
C GLU A 318 -13.24 -8.99 12.89
N LYS A 319 -14.18 -8.39 12.12
CA LYS A 319 -15.43 -9.06 11.74
C LYS A 319 -15.45 -9.73 10.36
N VAL A 320 -14.40 -9.63 9.55
CA VAL A 320 -14.31 -10.35 8.26
C VAL A 320 -13.42 -11.60 8.35
N ILE A 321 -12.61 -11.75 9.40
CA ILE A 321 -11.72 -12.91 9.60
C ILE A 321 -12.38 -13.99 10.48
N THR A 322 -13.41 -13.66 11.26
CA THR A 322 -14.03 -14.58 12.24
C THR A 322 -15.18 -15.45 11.69
N SER A 323 -15.42 -15.49 10.38
CA SER A 323 -16.32 -16.49 9.76
C SER A 323 -15.57 -17.59 8.99
N GLN A 324 -14.26 -17.73 9.18
CA GLN A 324 -13.48 -18.90 8.72
C GLN A 324 -13.06 -19.78 9.91
N GLY A 325 -14.06 -20.27 10.66
CA GLY A 325 -13.95 -21.41 11.57
C GLY A 325 -14.79 -22.56 11.04
#